data_AF-A0A529PUV3-F1
#
_entry.id   AF-A0A529PUV3-F1
#
_cell.length_a   1.000
_cell.length_b   1.000
_cell.length_c   1.000
_cell.angle_alpha   90.00
_cell.angle_beta   90.00
_cell.angle_gamma   90.00
#
_symmetry.space_group_name_H-M   'P 1'
#
loop_
_entity.id
_entity.type
_entity.pdbx_description
1 polymer ?
#
loop_
_entity_poly.entity_id
_entity_poly.type
_entity_poly.pdbx_seq_one_letter_code
_entity_poly.pdbx_strand_id
1 'polypeptide(L)' 'MKVVSTSKSHGGIQGVYSHASEVCACDMTFAVFVPPRAKDGRLPVLWYLSGLTCTHANVMDKGE' A
#
# COMPACT_ATOMS: atom_id res chain seq x y z
N MET A 1 4.21 3.36 -12.84
CA MET A 1 3.39 2.92 -11.68
C MET A 1 1.96 2.69 -12.15
N LYS A 2 1.40 1.51 -11.88
CA LYS A 2 0.06 1.06 -12.28
C LYS A 2 -0.81 0.90 -11.03
N VAL A 3 -2.06 1.37 -11.09
CA VAL A 3 -3.07 1.08 -10.08
C VAL A 3 -3.61 -0.33 -10.32
N VAL A 4 -3.51 -1.21 -9.33
CA VAL A 4 -4.03 -2.58 -9.39
C VAL A 4 -5.46 -2.61 -8.85
N SER A 5 -5.70 -2.00 -7.69
CA SER A 5 -7.03 -1.87 -7.10
C SER A 5 -7.08 -0.70 -6.10
N THR A 6 -8.30 -0.25 -5.80
CA THR A 6 -8.57 0.72 -4.74
C THR A 6 -9.86 0.37 -4.02
N SER A 7 -9.90 0.53 -2.71
CA SER A 7 -11.11 0.40 -1.89
C SER A 7 -11.21 1.54 -0.87
N LYS A 8 -12.43 1.87 -0.45
CA LYS A 8 -12.64 2.77 0.69
C LYS A 8 -12.41 1.98 1.98
N SER A 9 -11.66 2.54 2.92
CA SER A 9 -11.39 1.91 4.22
C SER A 9 -11.18 2.99 5.27
N HIS A 10 -11.84 2.89 6.44
CA HIS A 10 -11.69 3.83 7.57
C HIS A 10 -11.75 5.32 7.19
N GLY A 11 -12.62 5.69 6.23
CA GLY A 11 -12.74 7.05 5.71
C GLY A 11 -11.62 7.50 4.75
N GLY A 12 -10.58 6.68 4.56
CA GLY A 12 -9.49 6.86 3.60
C GLY A 12 -9.61 5.96 2.38
N ILE A 13 -8.50 5.83 1.65
CA ILE A 13 -8.36 4.96 0.47
C ILE A 13 -7.26 3.95 0.74
N GLN A 14 -7.59 2.67 0.59
CA GLN A 14 -6.63 1.58 0.50
C GLN A 14 -6.33 1.33 -0.97
N GLY A 15 -5.10 1.54 -1.41
CA GLY A 15 -4.66 1.31 -2.78
C GLY A 15 -3.64 0.18 -2.88
N VAL A 16 -3.71 -0.58 -3.97
CA VAL A 16 -2.67 -1.54 -4.37
C VAL A 16 -2.08 -1.09 -5.70
N TYR A 17 -0.76 -1.07 -5.77
CA TYR A 17 0.00 -0.54 -6.90
C TYR A 17 1.08 -1.53 -7.34
N SER A 18 1.40 -1.49 -8.62
CA SER A 18 2.51 -2.25 -9.18
C SER A 18 3.44 -1.35 -9.99
N HIS A 19 4.75 -1.60 -9.93
CA HIS A 19 5.73 -0.95 -10.78
C HIS A 19 6.91 -1.87 -11.10
N ALA A 20 7.49 -1.71 -12.29
CA ALA A 20 8.78 -2.30 -12.60
C ALA A 20 9.85 -1.67 -11.68
N SER A 21 10.52 -2.50 -10.88
CA SER A 21 11.61 -2.11 -10.00
C SER A 21 12.94 -2.36 -10.70
N GLU A 22 13.74 -1.31 -10.88
CA GLU A 22 15.10 -1.42 -11.43
C GLU A 22 16.01 -2.22 -10.49
N VAL A 23 15.89 -2.00 -9.18
CA VAL A 23 16.74 -2.65 -8.16
C VAL A 23 16.43 -4.15 -8.05
N CYS A 24 15.16 -4.54 -8.20
CA CYS A 24 14.74 -5.94 -8.08
C CYS A 24 14.64 -6.65 -9.45
N ALA A 25 14.77 -5.91 -10.55
CA ALA A 25 14.63 -6.39 -11.93
C ALA A 25 13.31 -7.13 -12.22
N CYS A 26 12.21 -6.73 -11.58
CA CYS A 26 10.88 -7.32 -11.77
C CYS A 26 9.75 -6.35 -11.40
N ASP A 27 8.51 -6.71 -11.73
CA ASP A 27 7.33 -5.99 -11.27
C ASP A 27 7.08 -6.24 -9.77
N MET A 28 7.11 -5.17 -8.99
CA MET A 28 6.87 -5.18 -7.54
C MET A 28 5.47 -4.66 -7.25
N THR A 29 4.74 -5.33 -6.35
CA THR A 29 3.39 -4.93 -5.93
C THR A 29 3.37 -4.57 -4.45
N PHE A 30 2.85 -3.40 -4.12
CA PHE A 30 2.76 -2.88 -2.75
C PHE A 30 1.41 -2.21 -2.50
N ALA A 31 1.09 -2.01 -1.22
CA ALA A 31 -0.13 -1.33 -0.80
C ALA A 31 0.17 -0.01 -0.08
N VAL A 32 -0.73 0.95 -0.20
CA VAL A 32 -0.68 2.24 0.50
C VAL A 32 -2.06 2.57 1.04
N PHE A 33 -2.14 2.83 2.34
CA PHE A 33 -3.30 3.46 2.95
C PHE A 33 -3.12 4.98 2.97
N VAL A 34 -4.07 5.72 2.40
CA VAL A 34 -4.11 7.18 2.43
C VAL A 34 -5.27 7.62 3.33
N PRO A 35 -5.00 8.17 4.53
CA PRO A 35 -6.05 8.60 5.45
C PRO A 35 -6.78 9.85 4.94
N PRO A 36 -8.01 10.13 5.41
CA PRO A 36 -8.81 11.27 4.95
C PRO A 36 -8.11 12.62 5.11
N ARG A 37 -7.29 12.76 6.17
CA ARG A 37 -6.51 13.97 6.49
C ARG A 37 -5.46 14.33 5.43
N ALA A 38 -5.13 13.43 4.50
CA ALA A 38 -4.19 13.72 3.42
C ALA A 38 -4.67 14.86 2.48
N LYS A 39 -5.97 15.21 2.53
CA LYS A 39 -6.54 16.38 1.84
C LYS A 39 -6.04 17.72 2.41
N ASP A 40 -5.66 17.75 3.68
CA ASP A 40 -5.28 18.97 4.40
C ASP A 40 -3.77 19.28 4.27
N GLY A 41 -2.99 18.37 3.70
CA GLY A 41 -1.56 18.54 3.49
C GLY A 41 -0.77 17.23 3.52
N ARG A 42 0.56 17.35 3.42
CA ARG A 42 1.47 16.20 3.49
C ARG A 42 1.47 15.61 4.89
N LEU A 43 1.47 14.28 4.96
CA LEU A 43 1.50 13.52 6.20
C LEU A 43 2.80 12.73 6.31
N PRO A 44 3.22 12.36 7.53
CA PRO A 44 4.30 11.40 7.72
C PRO A 44 3.92 10.03 7.14
N VAL A 45 4.94 9.26 6.73
CA VAL A 45 4.77 7.90 6.19
C VAL A 45 5.29 6.88 7.20
N LEU A 46 4.49 5.86 7.49
CA LEU A 46 4.91 4.67 8.22
C LEU A 46 5.09 3.52 7.23
N TRP A 47 6.28 2.92 7.23
CA TRP A 47 6.57 1.72 6.45
C TRP A 47 6.38 0.48 7.31
N TYR A 48 5.44 -0.37 6.93
CA TYR A 48 5.25 -1.69 7.52
C TYR A 48 5.94 -2.74 6.65
N LEU A 49 6.88 -3.48 7.24
CA LEU A 49 7.58 -4.57 6.57
C LEU A 49 7.03 -5.89 7.07
N SER A 50 6.36 -6.62 6.19
CA SER A 50 5.77 -7.92 6.51
C SER A 50 6.83 -8.99 6.79
N GLY A 51 6.42 -10.05 7.50
CA GLY A 51 7.27 -11.20 7.83
C GLY A 51 7.50 -12.18 6.68
N LEU A 52 8.14 -13.31 7.00
CA LEU A 52 8.45 -14.37 6.05
C LEU A 52 7.17 -14.90 5.38
N THR A 53 7.23 -15.16 4.08
CA THR A 53 6.13 -15.63 3.20
C THR A 53 4.91 -14.70 3.06
N CYS A 54 4.95 -13.51 3.67
CA CYS A 54 3.87 -12.53 3.53
C CYS A 54 3.99 -11.69 2.25
N THR A 55 2.83 -11.19 1.81
CA THR A 55 2.68 -10.14 0.80
C THR A 55 2.00 -8.92 1.43
N HIS A 56 1.75 -7.88 0.64
CA HIS A 56 0.95 -6.72 1.06
C HIS A 56 -0.48 -7.10 1.51
N ALA A 57 -1.06 -8.16 0.95
CA ALA A 57 -2.42 -8.62 1.31
C ALA A 57 -2.52 -9.13 2.75
N ASN A 58 -1.45 -9.74 3.28
CA ASN A 58 -1.51 -10.39 4.58
C ASN A 58 -1.80 -9.43 5.74
N VAL A 59 -1.19 -8.23 5.74
CA VAL A 59 -1.43 -7.23 6.79
C VAL A 59 -2.75 -6.48 6.55
N MET A 60 -3.16 -6.32 5.29
CA MET A 60 -4.42 -5.63 4.97
C MET A 60 -5.64 -6.48 5.36
N ASP A 61 -5.64 -7.77 5.06
CA ASP A 61 -6.83 -8.62 5.19
C ASP A 61 -6.95 -9.30 6.56
N LYS A 62 -5.84 -9.44 7.30
CA LYS A 62 -5.80 -10.15 8.60
C LYS A 62 -5.39 -9.27 9.78
N GLY A 63 -4.99 -8.02 9.53
CA GLY A 63 -4.48 -7.10 10.54
C GLY A 63 -5.49 -6.10 11.07
N GLU A 64 -6.79 -6.28 10.78
CA GLU A 64 -7.88 -5.54 11.45
C GLU A 64 -7.98 -5.90 12.94
#